data_AF-A0A388PJP9-F1
#
_entry.id   AF-A0A388PJP9-F1
#
_cell.length_a   1.000
_cell.length_b   1.000
_cell.length_c   1.000
_cell.angle_alpha   90.00
_cell.angle_beta   90.00
_cell.angle_gamma   90.00
#
_symmetry.space_group_name_H-M   'P 1'
#
loop_
_entity.id
_entity.type
_entity.pdbx_description
1 polymer ?
#
loop_
_entity_poly.entity_id
_entity_poly.type
_entity_poly.pdbx_seq_one_letter_code
_entity_poly.pdbx_strand_id
1 'polypeptide(L)'
;MKQGAAHTSGNVYEPYLTFTLRPDLLIQGLQQGMTVGEAAWYANPAVSWQGTILGDPFYRPFARDISKQLADFQQKPDELGAYAVIRAAQLRPKDESAQALADLDAAQRRTPSLPLAFALAQARQEQALPLVWNPQVWAVLDKADDGLLWEVALFFEKKGLKEPAKKALQGLQGRPAWKDDPEFKAHWDAVAR
;
A
#
# COMPACT_ATOMS: atom_id res chain seq x y z
N MET A 1 -10.16 8.69 7.20
CA MET A 1 -10.11 8.16 5.82
C MET A 1 -10.32 6.66 5.89
N LYS A 2 -11.52 6.16 5.55
CA LYS A 2 -11.87 4.72 5.75
C LYS A 2 -11.06 3.76 4.86
N GLN A 3 -10.50 4.26 3.75
CA GLN A 3 -9.74 3.48 2.76
C GLN A 3 -8.23 3.80 2.76
N GLY A 4 -7.70 4.41 3.83
CA GLY A 4 -6.24 4.60 3.97
C GLY A 4 -5.60 5.67 3.07
N ALA A 5 -6.36 6.52 2.40
CA ALA A 5 -5.79 7.63 1.63
C ALA A 5 -5.02 8.61 2.55
N ALA A 6 -3.76 8.88 2.21
CA ALA A 6 -2.85 9.75 2.97
C ALA A 6 -3.24 11.24 2.89
N HIS A 7 -3.86 11.64 1.78
CA HIS A 7 -4.34 12.98 1.55
C HIS A 7 -5.58 12.97 0.64
N THR A 8 -6.52 13.87 0.90
CA THR A 8 -7.58 14.26 -0.05
C THR A 8 -7.78 15.75 0.02
N SER A 9 -8.00 16.35 -1.14
CA SER A 9 -8.34 17.76 -1.30
C SER A 9 -9.62 17.88 -2.11
N GLY A 10 -10.46 18.86 -1.79
CA GLY A 10 -11.68 19.14 -2.54
C GLY A 10 -12.37 20.39 -2.03
N ASN A 11 -13.49 20.74 -2.64
CA ASN A 11 -14.32 21.88 -2.24
C ASN A 11 -15.51 21.38 -1.42
N VAL A 12 -15.94 22.16 -0.41
CA VAL A 12 -17.13 21.83 0.40
C VAL A 12 -18.42 21.98 -0.41
N TYR A 13 -18.47 22.98 -1.29
CA TYR A 13 -19.57 23.25 -2.22
C TYR A 13 -19.02 23.34 -3.64
N GLU A 14 -19.91 23.31 -4.64
CA GLU A 14 -19.54 23.51 -6.04
C GLU A 14 -18.93 24.91 -6.24
N PRO A 15 -17.63 25.02 -6.58
CA PRO A 15 -17.02 26.30 -6.89
C PRO A 15 -17.41 26.73 -8.31
N TYR A 16 -17.28 28.03 -8.61
CA TYR A 16 -17.13 28.40 -10.02
C TYR A 16 -15.95 27.64 -10.60
N LEU A 17 -16.08 27.16 -11.85
CA LEU A 17 -15.14 26.22 -12.45
C LEU A 17 -13.67 26.64 -12.29
N THR A 18 -13.36 27.91 -12.56
CA THR A 18 -12.00 28.48 -12.45
C THR A 18 -11.46 28.55 -11.01
N PHE A 19 -12.33 28.42 -10.01
CA PHE A 19 -11.99 28.41 -8.59
C PHE A 19 -11.92 27.01 -7.97
N THR A 20 -12.04 25.97 -8.78
CA THR A 20 -11.72 24.60 -8.36
C THR A 20 -10.23 24.47 -8.10
N LEU A 21 -9.86 23.71 -7.07
CA LEU A 21 -8.46 23.34 -6.83
C LEU A 21 -7.85 22.73 -8.11
N ARG A 22 -6.65 23.18 -8.46
CA ARG A 22 -5.96 22.81 -9.70
C ARG A 22 -5.10 21.56 -9.50
N PRO A 23 -5.54 20.36 -9.96
CA PRO A 23 -4.82 19.12 -9.68
C PRO A 23 -3.43 19.09 -10.34
N ASP A 24 -3.28 19.75 -11.49
CA ASP A 24 -2.01 19.92 -12.19
C ASP A 24 -0.97 20.66 -11.33
N LEU A 25 -1.37 21.76 -10.70
CA LEU A 25 -0.50 22.54 -9.81
C LEU A 25 -0.23 21.83 -8.49
N LEU A 26 -1.20 21.07 -7.98
CA LEU A 26 -1.02 20.26 -6.76
C LEU A 26 0.10 19.23 -6.97
N ILE A 27 0.01 18.45 -8.05
CA ILE A 27 1.02 17.44 -8.38
C ILE A 27 2.37 18.10 -8.66
N GLN A 28 2.40 19.22 -9.40
CA GLN A 28 3.62 19.97 -9.67
C GLN A 28 4.30 20.44 -8.36
N GLY A 29 3.55 21.04 -7.44
CA GLY A 29 4.09 21.51 -6.15
C GLY A 29 4.68 20.36 -5.33
N LEU A 30 3.98 19.23 -5.26
CA LEU A 30 4.49 18.03 -4.60
C LEU A 30 5.80 17.53 -5.25
N GLN A 31 5.87 17.49 -6.57
CA GLN A 31 7.08 17.09 -7.31
C GLN A 31 8.26 18.04 -7.06
N GLN A 32 7.98 19.32 -6.80
CA GLN A 32 8.97 20.33 -6.41
C GLN A 32 9.40 20.23 -4.94
N GLY A 33 8.84 19.28 -4.17
CA GLY A 33 9.21 19.01 -2.79
C GLY A 33 8.41 19.78 -1.74
N MET A 34 7.36 20.51 -2.15
CA MET A 34 6.41 21.13 -1.22
C MET A 34 5.74 20.06 -0.35
N THR A 35 5.36 20.42 0.87
CA THR A 35 4.41 19.61 1.65
C THR A 35 3.04 19.62 0.98
N VAL A 36 2.20 18.66 1.34
CA VAL A 36 0.78 18.67 0.93
C VAL A 36 0.08 19.98 1.28
N GLY A 37 0.33 20.55 2.47
CA GLY A 37 -0.27 21.83 2.86
C GLY A 37 0.16 22.97 1.95
N GLU A 38 1.46 23.07 1.66
CA GLU A 38 2.04 24.07 0.76
C GLU A 38 1.53 23.90 -0.68
N ALA A 39 1.59 22.68 -1.21
CA ALA A 39 1.17 22.36 -2.57
C ALA A 39 -0.33 22.60 -2.79
N ALA A 40 -1.15 22.30 -1.79
CA ALA A 40 -2.59 22.51 -1.89
C ALA A 40 -2.96 24.00 -1.78
N TRP A 41 -2.20 24.80 -1.02
CA TRP A 41 -2.35 26.26 -1.07
C TRP A 41 -1.90 26.85 -2.41
N TYR A 42 -0.76 26.38 -2.92
CA TYR A 42 -0.24 26.74 -4.25
C TYR A 42 -1.24 26.42 -5.37
N ALA A 43 -1.94 25.28 -5.26
CA ALA A 43 -2.93 24.82 -6.22
C ALA A 43 -4.32 25.46 -6.06
N ASN A 44 -4.58 26.19 -4.97
CA ASN A 44 -5.88 26.75 -4.70
C ASN A 44 -6.00 28.20 -5.24
N PRO A 45 -6.82 28.44 -6.28
CA PRO A 45 -6.92 29.76 -6.90
C PRO A 45 -7.66 30.80 -6.03
N ALA A 46 -8.54 30.37 -5.12
CA ALA A 46 -9.33 31.27 -4.29
C ALA A 46 -9.73 30.64 -2.95
N VAL A 47 -9.69 31.45 -1.88
CA VAL A 47 -10.02 30.98 -0.51
C VAL A 47 -11.51 31.04 -0.18
N SER A 48 -12.29 31.85 -0.91
CA SER A 48 -13.71 32.09 -0.63
C SER A 48 -14.62 30.87 -0.85
N TRP A 49 -14.13 29.85 -1.59
CA TRP A 49 -14.87 28.64 -1.93
C TRP A 49 -14.61 27.45 -1.01
N GLN A 50 -14.00 27.69 0.16
CA GLN A 50 -13.82 26.69 1.20
C GLN A 50 -13.13 25.41 0.68
N GLY A 51 -12.08 25.59 -0.14
CA GLY A 51 -11.19 24.48 -0.50
C GLY A 51 -10.62 23.85 0.76
N THR A 52 -10.81 22.54 0.92
CA THR A 52 -10.48 21.78 2.12
C THR A 52 -9.46 20.70 1.81
N ILE A 53 -8.53 20.53 2.74
CA ILE A 53 -7.48 19.51 2.72
C ILE A 53 -7.67 18.63 3.95
N LEU A 54 -7.70 17.32 3.74
CA LEU A 54 -7.72 16.30 4.78
C LEU A 54 -6.48 15.44 4.63
N GLY A 55 -5.69 15.32 5.69
CA GLY A 55 -4.43 14.58 5.71
C GLY A 55 -3.38 15.27 6.60
N ASP A 56 -2.16 14.73 6.60
CA ASP A 56 -1.03 15.37 7.27
C ASP A 56 -0.50 16.55 6.41
N PRO A 57 -0.55 17.80 6.90
CA PRO A 57 -0.06 18.95 6.14
C PRO A 57 1.44 18.92 5.85
N PHE A 58 2.22 18.08 6.55
CA PHE A 58 3.66 17.88 6.32
C PHE A 58 3.99 16.67 5.45
N TYR A 59 2.98 15.93 4.94
CA TYR A 59 3.22 14.79 4.05
C TYR A 59 3.97 15.24 2.78
N ARG A 60 5.03 14.50 2.40
CA ARG A 60 5.88 14.77 1.24
C ARG A 60 6.18 13.47 0.45
N PRO A 61 5.32 13.06 -0.50
CA PRO A 61 5.45 11.78 -1.20
C PRO A 61 6.69 11.66 -2.12
N PHE A 62 7.27 12.79 -2.52
CA PHE A 62 8.40 12.86 -3.45
C PHE A 62 9.70 13.39 -2.82
N ALA A 63 9.76 13.55 -1.49
CA ALA A 63 10.95 14.08 -0.81
C ALA A 63 12.22 13.20 -0.97
N ARG A 64 12.04 11.90 -1.22
CA ARG A 64 13.14 10.96 -1.43
C ARG A 64 13.00 10.25 -2.76
N ASP A 65 14.06 10.31 -3.56
CA ASP A 65 14.15 9.57 -4.82
C ASP A 65 14.09 8.05 -4.62
N ILE A 66 13.47 7.34 -5.56
CA ILE A 66 13.31 5.88 -5.49
C ILE A 66 14.65 5.16 -5.47
N SER A 67 15.66 5.65 -6.21
CA SER A 67 16.99 5.05 -6.28
C SER A 67 17.69 5.11 -4.92
N LYS A 68 17.50 6.21 -4.17
CA LYS A 68 18.01 6.35 -2.80
C LYS A 68 17.30 5.40 -1.84
N GLN A 69 15.99 5.25 -1.95
CA GLN A 69 15.23 4.30 -1.12
C GLN A 69 15.67 2.85 -1.37
N LEU A 70 15.91 2.48 -2.63
CA LEU A 70 16.44 1.16 -2.98
C LEU A 70 17.87 0.97 -2.47
N ALA A 71 18.74 1.97 -2.57
CA ALA A 71 20.09 1.90 -2.03
C ALA A 71 20.08 1.69 -0.50
N ASP A 72 19.21 2.40 0.23
CA ASP A 72 19.03 2.21 1.67
C ASP A 72 18.58 0.77 1.98
N PHE A 73 17.59 0.24 1.25
CA PHE A 73 17.16 -1.15 1.37
C PHE A 73 18.33 -2.14 1.13
N GLN A 74 19.21 -1.84 0.17
CA GLN A 74 20.38 -2.68 -0.09
C GLN A 74 21.44 -2.61 1.02
N GLN A 75 21.55 -1.51 1.76
CA GLN A 75 22.52 -1.35 2.85
C GLN A 75 21.97 -1.86 4.18
N LYS A 76 20.78 -1.41 4.57
CA LYS A 76 20.11 -1.73 5.81
C LYS A 76 18.60 -1.77 5.57
N PRO A 77 18.04 -2.95 5.28
CA PRO A 77 16.59 -3.11 5.19
C PRO A 77 15.95 -2.66 6.51
N ASP A 78 15.04 -1.71 6.44
CA ASP A 78 14.11 -1.38 7.53
C ASP A 78 12.73 -1.95 7.24
N GLU A 79 11.81 -1.80 8.20
CA GLU A 79 10.43 -2.31 8.10
C GLU A 79 9.70 -1.80 6.86
N LEU A 80 9.98 -0.57 6.44
CA LEU A 80 9.31 0.08 5.31
C LEU A 80 10.02 -0.12 3.97
N GLY A 81 11.27 -0.58 3.98
CA GLY A 81 12.10 -0.74 2.78
C GLY A 81 11.53 -1.74 1.78
N ALA A 82 10.71 -2.69 2.25
CA ALA A 82 9.89 -3.57 1.41
C ALA A 82 9.02 -2.77 0.41
N TYR A 83 8.41 -1.66 0.86
CA TYR A 83 7.54 -0.84 0.01
C TYR A 83 8.32 -0.06 -1.06
N ALA A 84 9.60 0.25 -0.82
CA ALA A 84 10.44 0.86 -1.85
C ALA A 84 10.66 -0.11 -3.03
N VAL A 85 10.90 -1.40 -2.74
CA VAL A 85 11.04 -2.43 -3.77
C VAL A 85 9.73 -2.63 -4.52
N ILE A 86 8.60 -2.73 -3.80
CA ILE A 86 7.27 -2.89 -4.41
C ILE A 86 6.96 -1.72 -5.35
N ARG A 87 7.19 -0.48 -4.88
CA ARG A 87 7.01 0.72 -5.69
C ARG A 87 7.91 0.71 -6.93
N ALA A 88 9.18 0.34 -6.78
CA ALA A 88 10.09 0.26 -7.92
C ALA A 88 9.63 -0.77 -8.95
N ALA A 89 9.17 -1.95 -8.51
CA ALA A 89 8.61 -2.97 -9.38
C ALA A 89 7.35 -2.49 -10.11
N GLN A 90 6.45 -1.76 -9.44
CA GLN A 90 5.23 -1.20 -10.03
C GLN A 90 5.48 -0.04 -11.01
N LEU A 91 6.57 0.71 -10.82
CA LEU A 91 6.97 1.80 -11.72
C LEU A 91 7.63 1.30 -13.01
N ARG A 92 8.02 0.02 -13.09
CA ARG A 92 8.62 -0.54 -14.30
C ARG A 92 7.60 -0.57 -15.46
N PRO A 93 8.08 -0.37 -16.70
CA PRO A 93 7.28 -0.62 -17.90
C PRO A 93 6.70 -2.05 -17.91
N LYS A 94 5.54 -2.25 -18.53
CA LYS A 94 4.84 -3.55 -18.55
C LYS A 94 5.64 -4.66 -19.25
N ASP A 95 6.43 -4.29 -20.25
CA ASP A 95 7.36 -5.16 -20.97
C ASP A 95 8.53 -5.64 -20.09
N GLU A 96 8.82 -4.96 -18.99
CA GLU A 96 9.80 -5.37 -17.98
C GLU A 96 9.18 -6.15 -16.80
N SER A 97 7.93 -6.61 -16.91
CA SER A 97 7.22 -7.31 -15.83
C SER A 97 7.93 -8.56 -15.31
N ALA A 98 8.68 -9.27 -16.16
CA ALA A 98 9.52 -10.39 -15.75
C ALA A 98 10.68 -9.95 -14.84
N GLN A 99 11.29 -8.80 -15.13
CA GLN A 99 12.35 -8.23 -14.28
C GLN A 99 11.76 -7.70 -12.97
N ALA A 100 10.60 -7.06 -13.01
CA ALA A 100 9.87 -6.63 -11.81
C ALA A 100 9.61 -7.81 -10.87
N LEU A 101 9.18 -8.95 -11.43
CA LEU A 101 8.96 -10.18 -10.68
C LEU A 101 10.27 -10.73 -10.08
N ALA A 102 11.36 -10.73 -10.86
CA ALA A 102 12.67 -11.18 -10.40
C ALA A 102 13.22 -10.31 -9.25
N ASP A 103 13.05 -8.99 -9.33
CA ASP A 103 13.46 -8.06 -8.27
C ASP A 103 12.68 -8.29 -6.97
N LEU A 104 11.35 -8.50 -7.07
CA LEU A 104 10.50 -8.84 -5.93
C LEU A 104 10.92 -10.17 -5.29
N ASP A 105 11.17 -11.20 -6.10
CA ASP A 105 11.61 -12.51 -5.63
C ASP A 105 12.99 -12.44 -4.94
N ALA A 106 13.94 -11.69 -5.53
CA ALA A 106 15.26 -11.47 -4.94
C ALA A 106 15.16 -10.73 -3.60
N ALA A 107 14.33 -9.69 -3.50
CA ALA A 107 14.10 -8.97 -2.26
C ALA A 107 13.44 -9.86 -1.20
N GLN A 108 12.44 -10.66 -1.58
CA GLN A 108 11.75 -11.58 -0.67
C GLN A 108 12.66 -12.69 -0.13
N ARG A 109 13.65 -13.14 -0.90
CA ARG A 109 14.68 -14.09 -0.44
C ARG A 109 15.65 -13.46 0.54
N ARG A 110 16.00 -12.20 0.31
CA ARG A 110 16.96 -11.45 1.16
C ARG A 110 16.34 -11.03 2.49
N THR A 111 15.12 -10.49 2.45
CA THR A 111 14.42 -9.96 3.62
C THR A 111 12.96 -10.37 3.53
N PRO A 112 12.62 -11.61 3.96
CA PRO A 112 11.25 -12.09 3.92
C PRO A 112 10.32 -11.19 4.70
N SER A 113 9.32 -10.62 4.03
CA SER A 113 8.29 -9.81 4.68
C SER A 113 6.91 -10.12 4.10
N LEU A 114 5.87 -9.84 4.87
CA LEU A 114 4.49 -10.00 4.42
C LEU A 114 4.17 -9.15 3.17
N PRO A 115 4.50 -7.85 3.09
CA PRO A 115 4.20 -7.04 1.91
C PRO A 115 4.92 -7.52 0.65
N LEU A 116 6.18 -7.97 0.75
CA LEU A 116 6.91 -8.51 -0.40
C LEU A 116 6.33 -9.85 -0.87
N ALA A 117 5.96 -10.74 0.05
CA ALA A 117 5.30 -11.99 -0.32
C ALA A 117 3.95 -11.74 -1.01
N PHE A 118 3.18 -10.78 -0.52
CA PHE A 118 1.90 -10.42 -1.12
C PHE A 118 2.06 -9.78 -2.50
N ALA A 119 2.97 -8.82 -2.64
CA ALA A 119 3.27 -8.21 -3.94
C ALA A 119 3.78 -9.23 -4.96
N LEU A 120 4.64 -10.17 -4.53
CA LEU A 120 5.13 -11.26 -5.39
C LEU A 120 3.98 -12.18 -5.83
N ALA A 121 3.05 -12.50 -4.93
CA ALA A 121 1.86 -13.29 -5.22
C ALA A 121 0.95 -12.60 -6.26
N GLN A 122 0.71 -11.30 -6.09
CA GLN A 122 -0.08 -10.49 -7.04
C GLN A 122 0.61 -10.40 -8.41
N ALA A 123 1.91 -10.12 -8.45
CA ALA A 123 2.67 -10.05 -9.70
C ALA A 123 2.67 -11.39 -10.47
N ARG A 124 2.80 -12.51 -9.77
CA ARG A 124 2.67 -13.85 -10.37
C ARG A 124 1.28 -14.09 -10.95
N GLN A 125 0.23 -13.69 -10.22
CA GLN A 125 -1.14 -13.80 -10.70
C GLN A 125 -1.36 -13.00 -11.99
N GLU A 126 -0.89 -11.75 -12.05
CA GLU A 126 -1.02 -10.91 -13.23
C GLU A 126 -0.36 -11.52 -14.46
N GLN A 127 0.74 -12.24 -14.26
CA GLN A 127 1.47 -12.97 -15.30
C GLN A 127 0.96 -14.41 -15.52
N ALA A 128 -0.17 -14.78 -14.91
CA ALA A 128 -0.75 -16.13 -14.97
C ALA A 128 0.24 -17.25 -14.56
N LEU A 129 1.19 -16.94 -13.68
CA LEU A 129 2.17 -17.88 -13.16
C LEU A 129 1.64 -18.60 -11.91
N PRO A 130 2.17 -19.80 -11.60
CA PRO A 130 1.87 -20.47 -10.34
C PRO A 130 2.21 -19.58 -9.15
N LEU A 131 1.26 -19.50 -8.22
CA LEU A 131 1.44 -18.81 -6.95
C LEU A 131 2.58 -19.47 -6.16
N VAL A 132 3.48 -18.66 -5.62
CA VAL A 132 4.53 -19.08 -4.70
C VAL A 132 4.42 -18.22 -3.45
N TRP A 133 4.46 -18.86 -2.29
CA TRP A 133 4.42 -18.19 -1.00
C TRP A 133 5.58 -18.63 -0.13
N ASN A 134 6.28 -17.69 0.49
CA ASN A 134 7.36 -18.00 1.44
C ASN A 134 6.76 -18.22 2.84
N PRO A 135 6.75 -19.45 3.40
CA PRO A 135 6.14 -19.71 4.71
C PRO A 135 6.88 -19.03 5.88
N GLN A 136 8.12 -18.58 5.69
CA GLN A 136 8.89 -17.87 6.72
C GLN A 136 8.23 -16.54 7.12
N VAL A 137 7.45 -15.91 6.24
CA VAL A 137 6.79 -14.63 6.55
C VAL A 137 5.84 -14.72 7.74
N TRP A 138 5.25 -15.90 7.97
CA TRP A 138 4.35 -16.12 9.09
C TRP A 138 5.05 -16.03 10.46
N ALA A 139 6.37 -16.19 10.50
CA ALA A 139 7.16 -16.12 11.73
C ALA A 139 7.59 -14.69 12.10
N VAL A 140 7.43 -13.72 11.19
CA VAL A 140 7.97 -12.35 11.32
C VAL A 140 6.85 -11.30 11.22
N LEU A 141 5.64 -11.64 11.68
CA LEU A 141 4.48 -10.74 11.62
C LEU A 141 4.56 -9.66 12.70
N ASP A 142 4.37 -8.40 12.31
CA ASP A 142 4.20 -7.27 13.23
C ASP A 142 2.71 -7.09 13.60
N LYS A 143 2.41 -6.33 14.67
CA LYS A 143 1.07 -5.78 14.91
C LYS A 143 0.66 -4.76 13.86
N ALA A 144 1.61 -4.08 13.21
CA ALA A 144 1.32 -3.16 12.12
C ALA A 144 0.73 -3.86 10.87
N ASP A 145 0.91 -5.18 10.75
CA ASP A 145 0.51 -5.96 9.58
C ASP A 145 -0.97 -6.39 9.60
N ASP A 146 -1.76 -6.07 10.62
CA ASP A 146 -3.12 -6.61 10.78
C ASP A 146 -4.02 -6.36 9.55
N GLY A 147 -4.01 -5.14 9.00
CA GLY A 147 -4.78 -4.83 7.79
C GLY A 147 -4.28 -5.58 6.55
N LEU A 148 -2.96 -5.75 6.43
CA LEU A 148 -2.37 -6.48 5.30
C LEU A 148 -2.63 -7.99 5.41
N LEU A 149 -2.59 -8.56 6.61
CA LEU A 149 -2.97 -9.94 6.88
C LEU A 149 -4.40 -10.22 6.46
N TRP A 150 -5.31 -9.27 6.70
CA TRP A 150 -6.69 -9.36 6.23
C TRP A 150 -6.77 -9.39 4.71
N GLU A 151 -6.10 -8.48 4.00
CA GLU A 151 -6.06 -8.47 2.54
C GLU A 151 -5.47 -9.77 1.97
N VAL A 152 -4.42 -10.30 2.59
CA VAL A 152 -3.79 -11.58 2.23
C VAL A 152 -4.75 -12.74 2.43
N ALA A 153 -5.52 -12.76 3.52
CA ALA A 153 -6.53 -13.79 3.76
C ALA A 153 -7.61 -13.80 2.67
N LEU A 154 -8.18 -12.63 2.38
CA LEU A 154 -9.20 -12.47 1.33
C LEU A 154 -8.66 -12.84 -0.05
N PHE A 155 -7.40 -12.50 -0.33
CA PHE A 155 -6.73 -12.89 -1.56
C PHE A 155 -6.67 -14.42 -1.72
N PHE A 156 -6.23 -15.15 -0.69
CA PHE A 156 -6.15 -16.60 -0.74
C PHE A 156 -7.53 -17.27 -0.81
N GLU A 157 -8.52 -16.75 -0.08
CA GLU A 157 -9.89 -17.25 -0.13
C GLU A 157 -10.47 -17.14 -1.55
N LYS A 158 -10.31 -15.98 -2.19
CA LYS A 158 -10.73 -15.76 -3.59
C LYS A 158 -10.05 -16.71 -4.58
N LYS A 159 -8.87 -17.25 -4.23
CA LYS A 159 -8.13 -18.26 -5.02
C LYS A 159 -8.46 -19.70 -4.64
N GLY A 160 -9.35 -19.92 -3.67
CA GLY A 160 -9.70 -21.25 -3.17
C GLY A 160 -8.61 -21.89 -2.30
N LEU A 161 -7.62 -21.11 -1.85
CA LEU A 161 -6.50 -21.59 -1.04
C LEU A 161 -6.83 -21.48 0.45
N LYS A 162 -7.61 -22.45 0.95
CA LYS A 162 -8.11 -22.45 2.32
C LYS A 162 -7.01 -22.46 3.38
N GLU A 163 -5.98 -23.30 3.23
CA GLU A 163 -4.94 -23.44 4.26
C GLU A 163 -4.13 -22.14 4.48
N PRO A 164 -3.59 -21.47 3.44
CA PRO A 164 -2.96 -20.15 3.60
C PRO A 164 -3.91 -19.07 4.14
N ALA A 165 -5.17 -19.04 3.69
CA ALA A 165 -6.17 -18.10 4.18
C ALA A 165 -6.41 -18.28 5.69
N LYS A 166 -6.55 -19.53 6.14
CA LYS A 166 -6.73 -19.88 7.56
C LYS A 166 -5.56 -19.39 8.39
N LYS A 167 -4.33 -19.61 7.90
CA LYS A 167 -3.11 -19.20 8.59
C LYS A 167 -2.98 -17.69 8.71
N ALA A 168 -3.39 -16.93 7.69
CA ALA A 168 -3.45 -15.47 7.76
C ALA A 168 -4.46 -15.00 8.82
N LEU A 169 -5.68 -15.56 8.81
CA LEU A 169 -6.73 -15.21 9.78
C LEU A 169 -6.38 -15.62 11.22
N GLN A 170 -5.63 -16.71 11.41
CA GLN A 170 -5.10 -17.12 12.72
C GLN A 170 -4.22 -16.04 13.33
N GLY A 171 -3.44 -15.32 12.51
CA GLY A 171 -2.64 -14.18 12.96
C GLY A 171 -3.48 -13.04 13.53
N LEU A 172 -4.72 -12.88 13.06
CA LEU A 172 -5.65 -11.83 13.50
C LEU A 172 -6.52 -12.25 14.69
N GLN A 173 -6.79 -13.55 14.86
CA GLN A 173 -7.71 -14.07 15.88
C GLN A 173 -7.32 -13.65 17.32
N GLY A 174 -6.02 -13.52 17.60
CA GLY A 174 -5.50 -13.09 18.90
C GLY A 174 -5.61 -11.58 19.17
N ARG A 175 -6.05 -10.78 18.19
CA ARG A 175 -6.08 -9.32 18.27
C ARG A 175 -7.45 -8.82 18.78
N PRO A 176 -7.51 -7.97 19.81
CA PRO A 176 -8.78 -7.48 20.37
C PRO A 176 -9.69 -6.78 19.36
N ALA A 177 -9.13 -6.04 18.39
CA ALA A 177 -9.89 -5.30 17.38
C ALA A 177 -10.66 -6.22 16.41
N TRP A 178 -10.17 -7.44 16.18
CA TRP A 178 -10.70 -8.37 15.18
C TRP A 178 -11.62 -9.43 15.78
N LYS A 179 -11.45 -9.73 17.07
CA LYS A 179 -12.18 -10.79 17.77
C LYS A 179 -13.70 -10.65 17.69
N ASP A 180 -14.20 -9.42 17.75
CA ASP A 180 -15.63 -9.13 17.75
C ASP A 180 -16.16 -8.60 16.41
N ASP A 181 -15.30 -8.50 15.40
CA ASP A 181 -15.68 -8.04 14.07
C ASP A 181 -16.58 -9.09 13.37
N PRO A 182 -17.82 -8.74 12.97
CA PRO A 182 -18.73 -9.67 12.30
C PRO A 182 -18.21 -10.15 10.93
N GLU A 183 -17.50 -9.30 10.19
CA GLU A 183 -16.91 -9.63 8.89
C GLU A 183 -15.80 -10.66 9.08
N PHE A 184 -14.92 -10.43 10.07
CA PHE A 184 -13.88 -11.40 10.43
C PHE A 184 -14.47 -12.78 10.76
N LYS A 185 -15.53 -12.84 11.58
CA LYS A 185 -16.18 -14.11 11.96
C LYS A 185 -16.74 -14.85 10.75
N ALA A 186 -17.37 -14.15 9.81
CA ALA A 186 -17.93 -14.76 8.61
C ALA A 186 -16.83 -15.41 7.74
N HIS A 187 -15.72 -14.72 7.53
CA HIS A 187 -14.58 -15.24 6.76
C HIS A 187 -13.85 -16.37 7.50
N TRP A 188 -13.69 -16.28 8.82
CA TRP A 188 -13.13 -17.35 9.64
C TRP A 188 -13.93 -18.65 9.52
N ASP A 189 -15.26 -18.57 9.65
CA ASP A 189 -16.15 -19.74 9.56
C ASP A 189 -16.16 -20.36 8.17
N ALA A 190 -16.02 -19.55 7.10
CA ALA A 190 -15.96 -20.04 5.73
C ALA A 190 -14.70 -20.86 5.46
N VAL A 191 -13.57 -20.48 6.05
CA VAL A 191 -12.26 -21.11 5.85
C VAL A 191 -11.98 -22.24 6.86
N ALA A 192 -12.62 -22.21 8.03
CA ALA A 192 -12.48 -23.26 9.06
C ALA A 192 -13.21 -24.58 8.72
N ARG A 193 -14.14 -24.55 7.75
CA ARG A 193 -14.89 -25.71 7.22
C ARG A 193 -14.18 -26.38 6.05
#